data_AF-A0A0K6ICP4-F1
#
_entry.id   AF-A0A0K6ICP4-F1
#
_cell.length_a   1.000
_cell.length_b   1.000
_cell.length_c   1.000
_cell.angle_alpha   90.00
_cell.angle_beta   90.00
_cell.angle_gamma   90.00
#
_symmetry.space_group_name_H-M   'P 1'
#
loop_
_entity.id
_entity.type
_entity.pdbx_description
1 polymer ?
#
loop_
_entity_poly.entity_id
_entity_poly.type
_entity_poly.pdbx_seq_one_letter_code
_entity_poly.pdbx_strand_id
1 'polypeptide(L)'
;MKPKLRRMAAVSLIALTVLIGAALLFHAAYPDPGLTPAAAGDLVDSSAKVGASAAINGPNAVVTLHIDAGWHVYANPPSAPYLIPVTVVAQRSGRTLAIQPLYPPGQDIGLHINGKTIRVYENGTRIALPGLSRLRDVRIQVQIQACADKGLCLPPATIVATTQ
;
A
#
# COMPACT_ATOMS: atom_id res chain seq x y z
N MET A 1 15.88 -21.65 -75.23
CA MET A 1 16.83 -21.97 -74.13
C MET A 1 16.93 -20.77 -73.18
N LYS A 2 16.18 -20.71 -72.06
CA LYS A 2 16.64 -20.92 -70.65
C LYS A 2 18.14 -20.62 -70.41
N PRO A 3 18.49 -19.59 -69.61
CA PRO A 3 18.89 -19.92 -68.23
C PRO A 3 18.57 -18.88 -67.13
N LYS A 4 18.16 -17.64 -67.44
CA LYS A 4 18.19 -16.55 -66.46
C LYS A 4 17.02 -16.55 -65.45
N LEU A 5 15.86 -17.09 -65.80
CA LEU A 5 14.64 -17.00 -64.97
C LEU A 5 14.60 -18.01 -63.81
N ARG A 6 15.43 -19.06 -63.83
CA ARG A 6 15.45 -20.10 -62.78
C ARG A 6 16.28 -19.74 -61.56
N ARG A 7 17.17 -18.74 -61.65
CA ARG A 7 18.09 -18.37 -60.55
C ARG A 7 17.45 -17.42 -59.53
N MET A 8 16.47 -16.61 -59.91
CA MET A 8 15.87 -15.65 -58.97
C MET A 8 14.80 -16.26 -58.06
N ALA A 9 14.02 -17.25 -58.53
CA ALA A 9 13.02 -17.92 -57.69
C ALA A 9 13.65 -18.78 -56.58
N ALA A 10 14.82 -19.37 -56.81
CA ALA A 10 15.52 -20.18 -55.82
C ALA A 10 16.18 -19.34 -54.70
N VAL A 11 16.65 -18.13 -55.02
CA VAL A 11 17.28 -17.23 -54.03
C VAL A 11 16.25 -16.62 -53.07
N SER A 12 15.03 -16.31 -53.55
CA SER A 12 13.95 -15.84 -52.69
C SER A 12 13.42 -16.89 -51.71
N LEU A 13 13.40 -18.19 -52.09
CA LEU A 13 12.90 -19.23 -51.19
C LEU A 13 13.92 -19.56 -50.09
N ILE A 14 15.22 -19.54 -50.40
CA ILE A 14 16.29 -19.79 -49.42
C ILE A 14 16.41 -18.65 -48.40
N ALA A 15 16.33 -17.38 -48.84
CA ALA A 15 16.38 -16.22 -47.95
C ALA A 15 15.19 -16.18 -46.97
N LEU A 16 13.99 -16.59 -47.41
CA LEU A 16 12.80 -16.63 -46.56
C LEU A 16 12.86 -17.78 -45.55
N THR A 17 13.42 -18.94 -45.91
CA THR A 17 13.61 -20.06 -44.96
C THR A 17 14.68 -19.80 -43.90
N VAL A 18 15.75 -19.05 -44.22
CA VAL A 18 16.81 -18.71 -43.25
C VAL A 18 16.32 -17.69 -42.22
N LEU A 19 15.48 -16.72 -42.62
CA LEU A 19 14.89 -15.73 -41.70
C LEU A 19 13.87 -16.36 -40.74
N ILE A 20 13.09 -17.35 -41.19
CA ILE A 20 12.12 -18.06 -40.33
C ILE A 20 12.84 -19.05 -39.39
N GLY A 21 13.89 -19.73 -39.85
CA GLY A 21 14.69 -20.63 -39.02
C GLY A 21 15.45 -19.91 -37.89
N ALA A 22 15.96 -18.70 -38.14
CA ALA A 22 16.62 -17.91 -37.11
C ALA A 22 15.64 -17.41 -36.03
N ALA A 23 14.42 -17.02 -36.40
CA ALA A 23 13.40 -16.57 -35.44
C ALA A 23 12.90 -17.70 -34.52
N LEU A 24 12.85 -18.94 -35.03
CA LEU A 24 12.45 -20.13 -34.26
C LEU A 24 13.58 -20.63 -33.33
N LEU A 25 14.85 -20.45 -33.70
CA LEU A 25 15.98 -20.78 -32.83
C LEU A 25 16.22 -19.71 -31.73
N PHE A 26 15.87 -18.45 -31.96
CA PHE A 26 15.95 -17.40 -30.94
C PHE A 26 14.92 -17.58 -29.81
N HIS A 27 13.70 -18.07 -30.09
CA HIS A 27 12.72 -18.38 -29.04
C HIS A 27 13.09 -19.60 -28.19
N ALA A 28 13.86 -20.55 -28.74
CA ALA A 28 14.28 -21.74 -28.02
C ALA A 28 15.47 -21.47 -27.06
N ALA A 29 16.32 -20.50 -27.38
CA ALA A 29 17.47 -20.12 -26.55
C ALA A 29 17.16 -19.03 -25.52
N TYR A 30 16.15 -18.20 -25.79
CA TYR A 30 15.67 -17.14 -24.90
C TYR A 30 14.18 -17.34 -24.69
N PRO A 31 13.75 -18.29 -23.82
CA PRO A 31 12.39 -18.22 -23.32
C PRO A 31 12.19 -16.80 -22.78
N ASP A 32 11.09 -16.15 -23.16
CA ASP A 32 10.70 -14.89 -22.53
C ASP A 32 10.90 -15.07 -21.03
N PRO A 33 11.53 -14.11 -20.32
CA PRO A 33 11.38 -14.02 -18.88
C PRO A 33 9.92 -13.64 -18.66
N GLY A 34 9.02 -14.59 -18.89
CA GLY A 34 7.65 -14.52 -18.48
C GLY A 34 7.73 -14.16 -17.03
N LEU A 35 7.08 -13.05 -16.68
CA LEU A 35 6.79 -12.71 -15.31
C LEU A 35 5.98 -13.88 -14.77
N THR A 36 6.65 -14.92 -14.29
CA THR A 36 6.05 -15.90 -13.42
C THR A 36 5.47 -15.07 -12.30
N PRO A 37 4.14 -15.05 -12.09
CA PRO A 37 3.59 -14.48 -10.88
C PRO A 37 4.38 -15.14 -9.76
N ALA A 38 5.11 -14.33 -8.99
CA ALA A 38 5.69 -14.84 -7.75
C ALA A 38 4.54 -15.60 -7.07
N ALA A 39 4.78 -16.85 -6.67
CA ALA A 39 3.84 -17.55 -5.81
C ALA A 39 3.37 -16.55 -4.76
N ALA A 40 2.06 -16.45 -4.54
CA ALA A 40 1.47 -15.53 -3.59
C ALA A 40 2.02 -15.86 -2.18
N GLY A 41 3.25 -15.44 -1.90
CA GLY A 41 3.77 -15.32 -0.56
C GLY A 41 2.85 -14.34 0.12
N ASP A 42 2.47 -14.66 1.36
CA ASP A 42 1.52 -13.89 2.15
C ASP A 42 1.79 -12.39 1.97
N LEU A 43 0.91 -11.72 1.21
CA LEU A 43 1.03 -10.29 0.97
C LEU A 43 0.81 -9.60 2.32
N VAL A 44 1.91 -9.17 2.92
CA VAL A 44 1.89 -8.45 4.20
C VAL A 44 1.48 -7.01 3.93
N ASP A 45 0.36 -6.59 4.50
CA ASP A 45 -0.08 -5.19 4.49
C ASP A 45 0.23 -4.50 5.83
N SER A 46 -0.12 -3.22 5.92
CA SER A 46 0.15 -2.41 7.10
C SER A 46 -0.53 -2.89 8.38
N SER A 47 -1.57 -3.75 8.31
CA SER A 47 -2.21 -4.32 9.51
C SER A 47 -1.29 -5.29 10.27
N ALA A 48 -0.27 -5.82 9.62
CA ALA A 48 0.74 -6.67 10.27
C ALA A 48 1.67 -5.90 11.22
N LYS A 49 1.62 -4.56 11.19
CA LYS A 49 2.47 -3.66 11.99
C LYS A 49 1.71 -2.65 12.84
N VAL A 50 0.40 -2.54 12.61
CA VAL A 50 -0.44 -1.55 13.24
C VAL A 50 -1.75 -2.18 13.70
N GLY A 51 -1.98 -2.14 15.01
CA GLY A 51 -3.27 -2.39 15.64
C GLY A 51 -3.90 -1.09 16.16
N ALA A 52 -5.14 -1.19 16.61
CA ALA A 52 -5.82 -0.09 17.28
C ALA A 52 -6.76 -0.61 18.38
N SER A 53 -6.90 0.14 19.46
CA SER A 53 -7.96 -0.04 20.45
C SER A 53 -8.78 1.24 20.61
N ALA A 54 -9.99 1.12 21.11
CA ALA A 54 -10.86 2.24 21.42
C ALA A 54 -11.48 2.07 22.81
N ALA A 55 -11.46 3.13 23.60
CA ALA A 55 -12.05 3.15 24.95
C ALA A 55 -12.82 4.45 25.18
N ILE A 56 -13.82 4.42 26.06
CA ILE A 56 -14.52 5.63 26.51
C ILE A 56 -13.63 6.44 27.46
N ASN A 57 -13.62 7.75 27.27
CA ASN A 57 -12.95 8.73 28.11
C ASN A 57 -13.89 9.93 28.33
N GLY A 58 -14.63 9.91 29.43
CA GLY A 58 -15.66 10.91 29.73
C GLY A 58 -16.75 10.94 28.65
N PRO A 59 -17.05 12.10 28.03
CA PRO A 59 -18.05 12.21 26.98
C PRO A 59 -17.58 11.73 25.60
N ASN A 60 -16.34 11.27 25.48
CA ASN A 60 -15.68 10.97 24.20
C ASN A 60 -15.23 9.51 24.15
N ALA A 61 -14.89 9.03 22.96
CA ALA A 61 -14.04 7.86 22.80
C ALA A 61 -12.63 8.28 22.42
N VAL A 62 -11.64 7.43 22.70
CA VAL A 62 -10.25 7.62 22.28
C VAL A 62 -9.78 6.38 21.57
N VAL A 63 -9.30 6.55 20.33
CA VAL A 63 -8.58 5.51 19.60
C VAL A 63 -7.10 5.60 19.96
N THR A 64 -6.50 4.48 20.37
CA THR A 64 -5.06 4.37 20.60
C THR A 64 -4.47 3.50 19.50
N LEU A 65 -3.44 4.01 18.82
CA LEU A 65 -2.68 3.25 17.83
C LEU A 65 -1.62 2.39 18.53
N HIS A 66 -1.54 1.12 18.15
CA HIS A 66 -0.52 0.18 18.60
C HIS A 66 0.40 -0.10 17.43
N ILE A 67 1.61 0.44 17.45
CA ILE A 67 2.53 0.40 16.31
C ILE A 67 3.80 -0.33 16.73
N ASP A 68 4.22 -1.31 15.94
CA ASP A 68 5.47 -2.05 16.16
C ASP A 68 6.67 -1.09 16.22
N ALA A 69 7.65 -1.40 17.06
CA ALA A 69 8.88 -0.61 17.12
C ALA A 69 9.61 -0.57 15.76
N GLY A 70 10.12 0.60 15.37
CA GLY A 70 10.76 0.82 14.07
C GLY A 70 9.79 1.07 12.91
N TRP A 71 8.50 1.23 13.21
CA TRP A 71 7.45 1.56 12.26
C TRP A 71 6.70 2.82 12.69
N HIS A 72 6.16 3.52 11.70
CA HIS A 72 5.34 4.71 11.89
C HIS A 72 4.21 4.76 10.86
N VAL A 73 3.27 5.67 11.09
CA VAL A 73 2.20 6.02 10.12
C VAL A 73 2.17 7.53 9.94
N TYR A 74 1.75 8.02 8.77
CA TYR A 74 1.76 9.46 8.52
C TYR A 74 0.67 10.19 9.34
N ALA A 75 1.04 11.33 9.90
CA ALA A 75 0.14 12.15 10.71
C ALA A 75 -1.02 12.71 9.87
N ASN A 76 -2.09 13.16 10.55
CA ASN A 76 -3.21 13.84 9.93
C ASN A 76 -3.36 15.25 10.57
N PRO A 77 -3.18 16.34 9.81
CA PRO A 77 -2.94 16.41 8.37
C PRO A 77 -1.56 15.87 7.94
N PRO A 78 -1.43 15.30 6.72
CA PRO A 78 -0.16 14.82 6.23
C PRO A 78 0.78 15.98 5.91
N SER A 79 2.09 15.75 6.07
CA SER A 79 3.10 16.78 5.76
C SER A 79 3.17 17.10 4.26
N ALA A 80 2.79 16.16 3.40
CA ALA A 80 2.77 16.32 1.95
C ALA A 80 1.55 15.59 1.33
N PRO A 81 1.01 16.07 0.20
CA PRO A 81 -0.27 15.59 -0.35
C PRO A 81 -0.23 14.15 -0.88
N TYR A 82 0.95 13.60 -1.16
CA TYR A 82 1.13 12.23 -1.65
C TYR A 82 1.24 11.19 -0.51
N LEU A 83 1.28 11.63 0.75
CA LEU A 83 1.33 10.74 1.90
C LEU A 83 -0.08 10.28 2.27
N ILE A 84 -0.23 9.03 2.67
CA ILE A 84 -1.51 8.46 3.11
C ILE A 84 -1.62 8.64 4.63
N PRO A 85 -2.37 9.63 5.14
CA PRO A 85 -2.46 9.88 6.57
C PRO A 85 -3.34 8.84 7.26
N VAL A 86 -3.17 8.72 8.58
CA VAL A 86 -4.16 8.01 9.40
C VAL A 86 -5.53 8.68 9.29
N THR A 87 -6.57 7.91 9.03
CA THR A 87 -7.97 8.38 9.13
C THR A 87 -8.77 7.47 10.04
N VAL A 88 -9.70 8.05 10.80
CA VAL A 88 -10.61 7.32 11.68
C VAL A 88 -12.05 7.56 11.26
N VAL A 89 -12.82 6.49 11.09
CA VAL A 89 -14.24 6.51 10.78
C VAL A 89 -14.98 5.65 11.82
N ALA A 90 -16.06 6.18 12.39
CA ALA A 90 -16.95 5.40 13.23
C ALA A 90 -18.25 5.10 12.48
N GLN A 91 -18.73 3.87 12.58
CA GLN A 91 -19.96 3.42 11.94
C GLN A 91 -20.90 2.78 12.97
N ARG A 92 -22.21 2.99 12.81
CA ARG A 92 -23.25 2.26 13.55
C ARG A 92 -24.27 1.72 12.56
N SER A 93 -24.55 0.42 12.65
CA SER A 93 -25.49 -0.25 11.73
C SER A 93 -25.17 0.01 10.25
N GLY A 94 -23.88 0.01 9.90
CA GLY A 94 -23.39 0.26 8.54
C GLY A 94 -23.40 1.72 8.09
N ARG A 95 -23.85 2.68 8.92
CA ARG A 95 -23.86 4.11 8.60
C ARG A 95 -22.71 4.83 9.29
N THR A 96 -21.99 5.65 8.54
CA THR A 96 -20.95 6.54 9.09
C THR A 96 -21.58 7.56 10.05
N LEU A 97 -21.00 7.65 11.25
CA LEU A 97 -21.36 8.66 12.24
C LEU A 97 -20.73 10.00 11.86
N ALA A 98 -21.49 11.07 12.00
CA ALA A 98 -21.00 12.44 11.82
C ALA A 98 -20.18 12.87 13.05
N ILE A 99 -18.97 12.34 13.18
CA ILE A 99 -17.98 12.74 14.18
C ILE A 99 -16.76 13.32 13.50
N GLN A 100 -16.11 14.29 14.15
CA GLN A 100 -14.85 14.86 13.70
C GLN A 100 -13.72 14.36 14.60
N PRO A 101 -12.90 13.39 14.16
CA PRO A 101 -11.73 12.99 14.92
C PRO A 101 -10.79 14.18 15.15
N LEU A 102 -10.25 14.27 16.37
CA LEU A 102 -9.22 15.22 16.74
C LEU A 102 -7.88 14.50 16.77
N TYR A 103 -7.08 14.77 15.75
CA TYR A 103 -5.75 14.21 15.59
C TYR A 103 -4.74 15.06 16.37
N PRO A 104 -3.83 14.45 17.16
CA PRO A 104 -2.78 15.19 17.82
C PRO A 104 -1.74 15.67 16.78
N PRO A 105 -0.90 16.66 17.15
CA PRO A 105 0.27 17.01 16.34
C PRO A 105 1.14 15.78 16.09
N GLY A 106 1.59 15.59 14.84
CA GLY A 106 2.55 14.53 14.52
C GLY A 106 3.94 14.82 15.07
N GLN A 107 4.69 13.77 15.36
CA GLN A 107 6.03 13.83 15.95
C GLN A 107 7.13 13.89 14.90
N ASP A 108 8.29 14.42 15.29
CA ASP A 108 9.52 14.45 14.49
C ASP A 108 10.54 13.40 14.86
N ILE A 109 10.61 12.39 13.99
CA ILE A 109 11.56 11.29 14.07
C ILE A 109 12.79 11.50 13.18
N GLY A 110 12.94 12.69 12.57
CA GLY A 110 14.06 12.99 11.67
C GLY A 110 13.87 12.44 10.25
N LEU A 111 12.65 12.07 9.87
CA LEU A 111 12.31 11.64 8.51
C LEU A 111 12.17 12.86 7.59
N HIS A 112 12.96 12.89 6.52
CA HIS A 112 12.90 13.93 5.49
C HIS A 112 12.63 13.31 4.12
N ILE A 113 11.60 13.79 3.43
CA ILE A 113 11.27 13.39 2.06
C ILE A 113 11.16 14.65 1.23
N ASN A 114 11.90 14.71 0.12
CA ASN A 114 11.94 15.85 -0.79
C ASN A 114 12.19 17.20 -0.07
N GLY A 115 13.13 17.20 0.89
CA GLY A 115 13.49 18.39 1.66
C GLY A 115 12.45 18.84 2.70
N LYS A 116 11.37 18.07 2.90
CA LYS A 116 10.34 18.36 3.89
C LYS A 116 10.45 17.39 5.07
N THR A 117 10.35 17.93 6.28
CA THR A 117 10.21 17.15 7.51
C THR A 117 8.84 16.47 7.55
N ILE A 118 8.83 15.15 7.77
CA ILE A 118 7.63 14.33 7.71
C ILE A 118 7.10 14.02 9.11
N ARG A 119 5.89 14.52 9.40
CA ARG A 119 5.15 14.32 10.64
C ARG A 119 4.48 12.95 10.65
N VAL A 120 4.76 12.20 11.70
CA VAL A 120 4.30 10.82 11.84
C VAL A 120 3.67 10.59 13.21
N TYR A 121 2.98 9.47 13.34
CA TYR A 121 2.55 8.91 14.60
C TYR A 121 3.33 7.62 14.89
N GLU A 122 3.72 7.48 16.14
CA GLU A 122 4.32 6.27 16.70
C GLU A 122 3.35 5.61 17.68
N ASN A 123 3.80 4.49 18.26
CA ASN A 123 3.05 3.72 19.23
C ASN A 123 2.45 4.58 20.35
N GLY A 124 1.21 4.29 20.73
CA GLY A 124 0.51 4.99 21.81
C GLY A 124 -0.09 6.33 21.41
N THR A 125 -0.04 6.71 20.13
CA THR A 125 -0.75 7.89 19.63
C THR A 125 -2.26 7.78 19.92
N ARG A 126 -2.83 8.85 20.49
CA ARG A 126 -4.23 8.92 20.92
C ARG A 126 -5.01 9.91 20.07
N ILE A 127 -6.06 9.43 19.40
CA ILE A 127 -6.96 10.22 18.55
C ILE A 127 -8.32 10.29 19.25
N ALA A 128 -8.75 11.49 19.61
CA ALA A 128 -10.03 11.67 20.29
C ALA A 128 -11.19 11.67 19.29
N LEU A 129 -12.31 11.09 19.68
CA LEU A 129 -13.58 11.06 18.95
C LEU A 129 -14.64 11.78 19.81
N PRO A 130 -14.75 13.12 19.70
CA PRO A 130 -15.67 13.90 20.51
C PRO A 130 -17.12 13.49 20.31
N GLY A 131 -17.88 13.44 21.41
CA GLY A 131 -19.30 13.11 21.39
C GLY A 131 -19.62 11.61 21.18
N LEU A 132 -18.61 10.76 20.96
CA LEU A 132 -18.78 9.32 20.92
C LEU A 132 -18.70 8.71 22.33
N SER A 133 -19.77 8.87 23.12
CA SER A 133 -19.81 8.45 24.53
C SER A 133 -20.12 6.97 24.76
N ARG A 134 -20.39 6.19 23.71
CA ARG A 134 -20.69 4.75 23.77
C ARG A 134 -20.13 4.02 22.56
N LEU A 135 -19.47 2.89 22.80
CA LEU A 135 -18.89 2.03 21.75
C LEU A 135 -19.76 0.83 21.38
N ARG A 136 -20.83 0.55 22.14
CA ARG A 136 -21.78 -0.53 21.81
C ARG A 136 -22.32 -0.33 20.39
N ASP A 137 -22.24 -1.39 19.59
CA ASP A 137 -22.66 -1.45 18.18
C ASP A 137 -21.98 -0.41 17.27
N VAL A 138 -20.83 0.12 17.71
CA VAL A 138 -20.01 1.05 16.91
C VAL A 138 -18.78 0.31 16.40
N ARG A 139 -18.61 0.31 15.07
CA ARG A 139 -17.39 -0.16 14.42
C ARG A 139 -16.49 1.03 14.15
N ILE A 140 -15.32 1.06 14.77
CA ILE A 140 -14.30 2.08 14.50
C ILE A 140 -13.29 1.49 13.52
N GLN A 141 -13.22 2.09 12.34
CA GLN A 141 -12.25 1.75 11.29
C GLN A 141 -11.13 2.78 11.28
N VAL A 142 -9.90 2.30 11.19
CA VAL A 142 -8.70 3.13 11.07
C VAL A 142 -8.01 2.77 9.76
N GLN A 143 -7.92 3.73 8.83
CA GLN A 143 -7.14 3.56 7.60
C GLN A 143 -5.73 4.04 7.85
N ILE A 144 -4.74 3.24 7.47
CA ILE A 144 -3.34 3.48 7.76
C ILE A 144 -2.44 3.04 6.59
N GLN A 145 -1.26 3.62 6.52
CA GLN A 145 -0.13 3.10 5.79
C GLN A 145 1.07 3.09 6.73
N ALA A 146 1.57 1.90 7.04
CA ALA A 146 2.73 1.72 7.89
C ALA A 146 3.99 1.78 7.04
N CYS A 147 4.97 2.56 7.49
CA CYS A 147 6.29 2.62 6.92
C CYS A 147 7.33 2.32 7.99
N ALA A 148 8.34 1.53 7.63
CA ALA A 148 9.50 1.36 8.46
C ALA A 148 10.31 2.65 8.45
N ASP A 149 11.00 2.96 9.54
CA ASP A 149 11.83 4.19 9.65
C ASP A 149 12.95 4.23 8.60
N LYS A 150 13.33 3.07 8.06
CA LYS A 150 14.31 2.91 6.98
C LYS A 150 13.73 3.15 5.57
N GLY A 151 12.46 3.53 5.45
CA GLY A 151 11.83 4.02 4.22
C GLY A 151 10.97 3.02 3.44
N LEU A 152 10.83 1.77 3.89
CA LEU A 152 9.90 0.81 3.26
C LEU A 152 8.47 1.04 3.75
N CYS A 153 7.55 1.32 2.84
CA CYS A 153 6.11 1.38 3.15
C CYS A 153 5.39 0.10 2.75
N LEU A 154 4.54 -0.42 3.63
CA LEU A 154 3.64 -1.52 3.33
C LEU A 154 2.41 -1.02 2.55
N PRO A 155 1.71 -1.92 1.84
CA PRO A 155 0.39 -1.62 1.30
C PRO A 155 -0.55 -1.06 2.38
N PRO A 156 -1.38 -0.05 2.07
CA PRO A 156 -2.34 0.50 3.02
C PRO A 156 -3.33 -0.57 3.52
N ALA A 157 -3.80 -0.41 4.74
CA ALA A 157 -4.79 -1.31 5.34
C ALA A 157 -5.89 -0.53 6.06
N THR A 158 -7.06 -1.15 6.19
CA THR A 158 -8.13 -0.68 7.10
C THR A 158 -8.26 -1.68 8.24
N ILE A 159 -7.91 -1.24 9.44
CA ILE A 159 -8.03 -2.06 10.66
C ILE A 159 -9.27 -1.66 11.46
N VAL A 160 -9.83 -2.61 12.21
CA VAL A 160 -10.94 -2.34 13.13
C VAL A 160 -10.36 -2.22 14.54
N ALA A 161 -10.65 -1.11 15.22
CA ALA A 161 -10.18 -0.92 16.59
C ALA A 161 -10.91 -1.86 17.55
N THR A 162 -10.16 -2.55 18.41
CA THR A 162 -10.74 -3.38 19.47
C THR A 162 -11.33 -2.49 20.55
N THR A 163 -12.62 -2.63 20.84
CA THR A 163 -13.29 -1.86 21.89
C THR A 163 -12.98 -2.43 23.27
N GLN A 164 -12.58 -1.57 24.20
CA GLN A 164 -12.32 -1.90 25.62
C GLN A 164 -13.44 -1.37 26.52
#